data_AF-A0AA39HQ29-F1
#
_entry.id   AF-A0AA39HQ29-F1
#
_cell.length_a   1.000
_cell.length_b   1.000
_cell.length_c   1.000
_cell.angle_alpha   90.00
_cell.angle_beta   90.00
_cell.angle_gamma   90.00
#
_symmetry.space_group_name_H-M   'P 1'
#
loop_
_entity.id
_entity.type
_entity.pdbx_description
1 polymer ?
#
loop_
_entity_poly.entity_id
_entity_poly.type
_entity_poly.pdbx_seq_one_letter_code
_entity_poly.pdbx_strand_id
1 'polypeptide(L)'
;MSGARLTKAGAEVVRHVAPVKSSSKEQARASVLAAYKEFQRLTPQFWWDFGMHDMPLPVFRAVLKKQFTKNAHLTDLRVIDRKVAETHKHMESIRYAFYNPDHVRNYLFRENVDAKPKDFLSKFLAGKE
;
A
#
# COMPACT_ATOMS: atom_id res chain seq x y z
N MET A 1 -42.35 -18.56 41.75
CA MET A 1 -41.16 -17.71 42.03
C MET A 1 -40.15 -17.89 40.91
N SER A 2 -39.80 -16.76 40.27
CA SER A 2 -38.67 -16.53 39.36
C SER A 2 -38.62 -17.28 38.01
N GLY A 3 -39.14 -16.60 36.98
CA GLY A 3 -38.92 -16.93 35.58
C GLY A 3 -37.47 -16.67 35.14
N ALA A 4 -36.94 -17.59 34.34
CA ALA A 4 -35.61 -17.52 33.76
C ALA A 4 -35.41 -16.24 32.94
N ARG A 5 -34.44 -15.41 33.33
CA ARG A 5 -33.92 -14.36 32.46
C ARG A 5 -32.92 -15.00 31.49
N LEU A 6 -33.39 -15.32 30.30
CA LEU A 6 -32.54 -15.53 29.13
C LEU A 6 -31.86 -14.20 28.82
N THR A 7 -30.60 -14.06 29.24
CA THR A 7 -29.72 -12.99 28.75
C THR A 7 -29.47 -13.24 27.27
N LYS A 8 -30.22 -12.56 26.40
CA LYS A 8 -29.86 -12.47 24.98
C LYS A 8 -28.46 -11.88 24.90
N ALA A 9 -27.48 -12.71 24.59
CA ALA A 9 -26.17 -12.27 24.15
C ALA A 9 -26.42 -11.30 22.98
N GLY A 10 -25.96 -10.06 23.12
CA GLY A 10 -26.06 -9.06 22.07
C GLY A 10 -25.31 -9.59 20.85
N ALA A 11 -26.04 -10.08 19.87
CA ALA A 11 -25.50 -10.29 18.54
C ALA A 11 -25.01 -8.92 18.08
N GLU A 12 -23.69 -8.73 18.02
CA GLU A 12 -23.12 -7.59 17.31
C GLU A 12 -23.74 -7.61 15.92
N VAL A 13 -24.59 -6.64 15.62
CA VAL A 13 -25.10 -6.40 14.27
C VAL A 13 -23.94 -5.84 13.47
N VAL A 14 -22.97 -6.68 13.14
CA VAL A 14 -21.93 -6.36 12.18
C VAL A 14 -22.65 -6.22 10.85
N ARG A 15 -22.63 -5.02 10.26
CA ARG A 15 -23.15 -4.81 8.91
C ARG A 15 -22.42 -5.78 7.98
N HIS A 16 -23.10 -6.83 7.53
CA HIS A 16 -22.57 -7.75 6.55
C HIS A 16 -22.46 -7.00 5.22
N VAL A 17 -21.23 -6.68 4.82
CA VAL A 17 -20.94 -6.06 3.53
C VAL A 17 -20.34 -7.10 2.60
N ALA A 18 -20.79 -7.09 1.34
CA ALA A 18 -20.26 -7.98 0.32
C ALA A 18 -18.73 -7.80 0.17
N PRO A 19 -17.95 -8.90 0.22
CA PRO A 19 -16.52 -8.85 -0.05
C PRO A 19 -16.26 -8.51 -1.53
N VAL A 20 -15.14 -7.83 -1.82
CA VAL A 20 -14.75 -7.50 -3.20
C VAL A 20 -14.14 -8.72 -3.88
N LYS A 21 -13.15 -9.34 -3.24
CA LYS A 21 -12.50 -10.55 -3.75
C LYS A 21 -12.17 -11.56 -2.64
N SER A 22 -11.56 -11.09 -1.56
CA SER A 22 -11.14 -11.94 -0.44
C SER A 22 -12.28 -12.11 0.57
N SER A 23 -12.58 -13.35 0.96
CA SER A 23 -13.53 -13.65 2.03
C SER A 23 -12.88 -13.79 3.41
N SER A 24 -11.55 -13.92 3.46
CA SER A 24 -10.78 -14.04 4.70
C SER A 24 -9.47 -13.26 4.68
N LYS A 25 -8.86 -13.04 5.87
CA LYS A 25 -7.57 -12.35 6.02
C LYS A 25 -6.42 -13.12 5.37
N GLU A 26 -6.48 -14.45 5.42
CA GLU A 26 -5.48 -15.35 4.86
C GLU A 26 -5.47 -15.24 3.32
N GLN A 27 -6.65 -15.19 2.70
CA GLN A 27 -6.79 -14.99 1.26
C GLN A 27 -6.28 -13.62 0.82
N ALA A 28 -6.62 -12.57 1.57
CA ALA A 28 -6.13 -11.22 1.30
C ALA A 28 -4.59 -11.16 1.42
N ARG A 29 -4.03 -11.76 2.48
CA ARG A 29 -2.57 -11.85 2.68
C ARG A 29 -1.89 -12.62 1.55
N ALA A 30 -2.45 -13.75 1.12
CA ALA A 30 -1.94 -14.53 0.01
C ALA A 30 -1.93 -13.71 -1.29
N SER A 31 -3.00 -12.96 -1.54
CA SER A 31 -3.13 -12.07 -2.70
C SER A 31 -2.08 -10.95 -2.70
N VAL A 32 -1.86 -10.30 -1.54
CA VAL A 32 -0.82 -9.29 -1.37
C VAL A 32 0.58 -9.87 -1.63
N LEU A 33 0.87 -11.06 -1.09
CA LEU A 33 2.16 -11.73 -1.30
C LEU A 33 2.37 -12.14 -2.76
N ALA A 34 1.32 -12.58 -3.44
CA ALA A 34 1.37 -12.90 -4.86
C ALA A 34 1.71 -11.65 -5.70
N ALA A 35 0.99 -10.54 -5.49
CA ALA A 35 1.25 -9.27 -6.16
C ALA A 35 2.66 -8.72 -5.85
N TYR A 36 3.11 -8.83 -4.58
CA TYR A 36 4.47 -8.44 -4.20
C TYR A 36 5.52 -9.26 -4.96
N LYS A 37 5.38 -10.59 -5.01
CA LYS A 37 6.33 -11.46 -5.72
C LYS A 37 6.33 -11.17 -7.22
N GLU A 38 5.17 -10.92 -7.82
CA GLU A 38 5.08 -10.52 -9.23
C GLU A 38 5.80 -9.21 -9.49
N PHE A 39 5.55 -8.19 -8.66
CA PHE A 39 6.18 -6.89 -8.84
C PHE A 39 7.70 -6.97 -8.65
N GLN A 40 8.15 -7.76 -7.68
CA GLN A 40 9.58 -8.04 -7.47
C GLN A 40 10.22 -8.78 -8.67
N ARG A 41 9.48 -9.62 -9.41
CA ARG A 41 9.99 -10.21 -10.66
C ARG A 41 10.08 -9.19 -11.79
N LEU A 42 9.13 -8.26 -11.88
CA LEU A 42 9.14 -7.15 -12.86
C LEU A 42 10.23 -6.11 -12.56
N THR A 43 10.67 -6.00 -11.30
CA THR A 43 11.54 -4.92 -10.80
C THR A 43 12.83 -4.71 -11.60
N PRO A 44 13.59 -5.74 -12.04
CA PRO A 44 14.82 -5.52 -12.82
C PRO A 44 14.56 -4.82 -14.15
N GLN A 45 13.51 -5.24 -14.87
CA GLN A 45 13.11 -4.63 -16.14
C GLN A 45 12.64 -3.19 -15.90
N PHE A 46 11.80 -2.99 -14.88
CA PHE A 46 11.32 -1.68 -14.48
C PHE A 46 12.47 -0.72 -14.11
N TRP A 47 13.44 -1.19 -13.32
CA TRP A 47 14.64 -0.44 -12.94
C TRP A 47 15.43 0.01 -14.17
N TRP A 48 15.52 -0.86 -15.18
CA TRP A 48 16.21 -0.58 -16.44
C TRP A 48 15.47 0.43 -17.32
N ASP A 49 14.20 0.14 -17.63
CA ASP A 49 13.40 0.92 -18.58
C ASP A 49 13.13 2.34 -18.09
N PHE A 50 13.04 2.52 -16.77
CA PHE A 50 12.77 3.83 -16.17
C PHE A 50 14.06 4.56 -15.75
N GLY A 51 15.25 4.03 -16.08
CA GLY A 51 16.51 4.71 -15.86
C GLY A 51 16.87 4.93 -14.39
N MET A 52 16.47 4.03 -13.49
CA MET A 52 16.71 4.14 -12.03
C MET A 52 18.13 3.68 -11.63
N HIS A 53 19.09 3.77 -12.56
CA HIS A 53 20.44 3.22 -12.44
C HIS A 53 21.36 4.01 -11.50
N ASP A 54 20.94 5.22 -11.12
CA ASP A 54 21.56 6.02 -10.08
C ASP A 54 21.56 5.30 -8.72
N MET A 55 20.71 4.28 -8.55
CA MET A 55 20.72 3.41 -7.37
C MET A 55 20.89 1.92 -7.68
N PRO A 56 21.56 1.16 -6.79
CA PRO A 56 21.66 -0.29 -6.93
C PRO A 56 20.28 -0.96 -6.89
N LEU A 57 20.07 -1.95 -7.77
CA LEU A 57 18.83 -2.73 -7.83
C LEU A 57 18.34 -3.27 -6.46
N PRO A 58 19.19 -3.77 -5.55
CA PRO A 58 18.75 -4.19 -4.21
C PRO A 58 18.12 -3.05 -3.39
N VAL A 59 18.65 -1.83 -3.52
CA VAL A 59 18.12 -0.64 -2.86
C VAL A 59 16.75 -0.29 -3.44
N PHE A 60 16.62 -0.33 -4.77
CA PHE A 60 15.34 -0.10 -5.44
C PHE A 60 14.27 -1.12 -5.02
N ARG A 61 14.61 -2.41 -4.95
CA ARG A 61 13.72 -3.46 -4.42
C ARG A 61 13.26 -3.18 -3.00
N ALA A 62 14.15 -2.66 -2.15
CA ALA A 62 13.84 -2.28 -0.78
C ALA A 62 12.87 -1.08 -0.71
N VAL A 63 13.01 -0.11 -1.62
CA VAL A 63 12.08 1.02 -1.74
C VAL A 63 10.68 0.53 -2.13
N LEU A 64 10.58 -0.37 -3.10
CA LEU A 64 9.29 -0.98 -3.45
C LEU A 64 8.70 -1.75 -2.27
N LYS A 65 9.51 -2.54 -1.55
CA LYS A 65 9.07 -3.22 -0.32
C LYS A 65 8.54 -2.23 0.72
N LYS A 66 9.18 -1.07 0.89
CA LYS A 66 8.75 0.00 1.81
C LYS A 66 7.33 0.49 1.47
N GLN A 67 6.97 0.59 0.19
CA GLN A 67 5.61 0.98 -0.23
C GLN A 67 4.55 -0.05 0.17
N PHE A 68 4.87 -1.35 0.12
CA PHE A 68 3.97 -2.39 0.65
C PHE A 68 3.82 -2.27 2.17
N THR A 69 4.95 -2.16 2.89
CA THR A 69 4.93 -2.09 4.36
C THR A 69 4.27 -0.83 4.89
N LYS A 70 4.29 0.28 4.13
CA LYS A 70 3.59 1.53 4.49
C LYS A 70 2.09 1.29 4.75
N ASN A 71 1.50 0.34 4.06
CA ASN A 71 0.07 0.00 4.16
C ASN A 71 -0.19 -1.21 5.08
N ALA A 72 0.81 -1.68 5.85
CA ALA A 72 0.66 -2.85 6.72
C ALA A 72 -0.33 -2.67 7.88
N HIS A 73 -0.71 -1.42 8.19
CA HIS A 73 -1.68 -1.08 9.24
C HIS A 73 -3.14 -1.30 8.81
N LEU A 74 -3.40 -1.59 7.52
CA LEU A 74 -4.74 -1.80 7.01
C LEU A 74 -5.32 -3.13 7.50
N THR A 75 -6.56 -3.08 8.00
CA THR A 75 -7.27 -4.25 8.55
C THR A 75 -8.49 -4.66 7.73
N ASP A 76 -9.12 -3.73 7.01
CA ASP A 76 -10.29 -3.99 6.17
C ASP A 76 -9.89 -4.71 4.87
N LEU A 77 -10.47 -5.89 4.66
CA LEU A 77 -10.20 -6.75 3.50
C LEU A 77 -10.47 -6.04 2.17
N ARG A 78 -11.52 -5.22 2.09
CA ARG A 78 -11.93 -4.57 0.83
C ARG A 78 -10.93 -3.50 0.41
N VAL A 79 -10.36 -2.80 1.39
CA VAL A 79 -9.31 -1.81 1.16
C VAL A 79 -8.02 -2.51 0.72
N ILE A 80 -7.70 -3.64 1.34
CA ILE A 80 -6.54 -4.46 0.94
C ILE A 80 -6.72 -4.97 -0.50
N ASP A 81 -7.88 -5.54 -0.84
CA ASP A 81 -8.18 -6.00 -2.20
C ASP A 81 -8.09 -4.87 -3.22
N ARG A 82 -8.59 -3.69 -2.88
CA ARG A 82 -8.46 -2.49 -3.73
C ARG A 82 -7.00 -2.11 -3.94
N LYS A 83 -6.16 -2.13 -2.89
CA LYS A 83 -4.72 -1.84 -2.99
C LYS A 83 -3.98 -2.87 -3.85
N VAL A 84 -4.37 -4.14 -3.77
CA VAL A 84 -3.82 -5.19 -4.65
C VAL A 84 -4.21 -4.91 -6.11
N ALA A 85 -5.46 -4.55 -6.38
CA ALA A 85 -5.91 -4.20 -7.72
C ALA A 85 -5.19 -2.96 -8.28
N GLU A 86 -5.00 -1.93 -7.45
CA GLU A 86 -4.20 -0.74 -7.79
C GLU A 86 -2.75 -1.12 -8.13
N THR A 87 -2.15 -2.04 -7.37
CA THR A 87 -0.79 -2.55 -7.63
C THR A 87 -0.70 -3.24 -8.98
N HIS A 88 -1.69 -4.09 -9.33
CA HIS A 88 -1.74 -4.70 -10.66
C HIS A 88 -1.85 -3.65 -11.77
N LYS A 89 -2.64 -2.59 -11.56
CA LYS A 89 -2.74 -1.51 -12.52
C LYS A 89 -1.43 -0.76 -12.70
N HIS A 90 -0.70 -0.49 -11.61
CA HIS A 90 0.63 0.10 -11.70
C HIS A 90 1.61 -0.79 -12.47
N MET A 91 1.61 -2.11 -12.22
CA MET A 91 2.46 -3.05 -12.96
C MET A 91 2.13 -3.09 -14.46
N GLU A 92 0.85 -2.98 -14.82
CA GLU A 92 0.40 -2.86 -16.20
C GLU A 92 0.90 -1.56 -16.83
N SER A 93 0.70 -0.41 -16.16
CA SER A 93 1.18 0.89 -16.63
C SER A 93 2.70 0.94 -16.80
N ILE A 94 3.45 0.24 -15.94
CA ILE A 94 4.91 0.10 -16.08
C ILE A 94 5.25 -0.77 -17.29
N ARG A 95 4.61 -1.94 -17.45
CA ARG A 95 4.87 -2.86 -18.59
C ARG A 95 4.61 -2.23 -19.95
N TYR A 96 3.56 -1.41 -20.06
CA TYR A 96 3.20 -0.75 -21.31
C TYR A 96 3.75 0.68 -21.43
N ALA A 97 4.65 1.09 -20.53
CA ALA A 97 5.24 2.43 -20.52
C ALA A 97 4.20 3.58 -20.56
N PHE A 98 3.06 3.39 -19.90
CA PHE A 98 2.05 4.44 -19.74
C PHE A 98 2.46 5.50 -18.72
N TYR A 99 3.45 5.21 -17.87
CA TYR A 99 4.07 6.19 -16.99
C TYR A 99 5.35 6.75 -17.58
N ASN A 100 5.59 8.04 -17.34
CA ASN A 100 6.87 8.70 -17.59
C ASN A 100 7.87 8.34 -16.45
N PRO A 101 9.16 8.06 -16.75
CA PRO A 101 10.26 7.99 -15.78
C PRO A 101 10.23 9.01 -14.65
N ASP A 102 10.05 10.30 -14.97
CA ASP A 102 10.05 11.39 -13.98
C ASP A 102 8.86 11.28 -13.02
N HIS A 103 7.70 10.87 -13.54
CA HIS A 103 6.50 10.68 -12.73
C HIS A 103 6.73 9.58 -11.68
N VAL A 104 7.31 8.45 -12.11
CA VAL A 104 7.61 7.33 -11.23
C VAL A 104 8.63 7.72 -10.17
N ARG A 105 9.71 8.39 -10.57
CA ARG A 105 10.78 8.84 -9.66
C ARG A 105 10.20 9.75 -8.58
N ASN A 106 9.42 10.76 -8.99
CA ASN A 106 8.73 11.65 -8.07
C ASN A 106 7.74 10.91 -7.15
N TYR A 107 7.02 9.91 -7.66
CA TYR A 107 6.08 9.13 -6.85
C TYR A 107 6.78 8.33 -5.75
N LEU A 108 7.90 7.67 -6.08
CA LEU A 108 8.61 6.78 -5.15
C LEU A 108 9.46 7.54 -4.13
N PHE A 109 10.13 8.60 -4.55
CA PHE A 109 11.18 9.27 -3.76
C PHE A 109 10.80 10.65 -3.27
N ARG A 110 9.98 11.40 -4.04
CA ARG A 110 9.64 12.80 -3.75
C ARG A 110 10.88 13.68 -3.46
N GLU A 111 11.94 13.50 -4.25
CA GLU A 111 13.24 14.16 -4.02
C GLU A 111 13.16 15.69 -4.01
N ASN A 112 12.20 16.26 -4.74
CA ASN A 112 12.01 17.70 -4.85
C ASN A 112 11.16 18.32 -3.73
N VAL A 113 10.81 17.54 -2.69
CA VAL A 113 9.98 18.02 -1.58
C VAL A 113 10.76 17.94 -0.29
N ASP A 114 11.11 19.10 0.26
CA ASP A 114 11.74 19.17 1.57
C ASP A 114 10.89 18.47 2.63
N ALA A 115 11.56 17.74 3.51
CA ALA A 115 10.88 17.04 4.59
C ALA A 115 10.14 18.06 5.45
N LYS A 116 8.82 17.92 5.55
CA LYS A 116 8.01 18.82 6.38
C LYS A 116 8.58 18.88 7.80
N PRO A 117 8.73 20.08 8.38
CA PRO A 117 9.26 20.24 9.73
C PRO A 117 8.39 19.45 10.70
N LYS A 118 9.01 18.63 11.56
CA LYS A 118 8.30 17.76 12.51
C LYS A 118 8.25 18.35 13.90
N ASP A 119 9.36 18.94 14.33
CA ASP A 119 9.53 19.53 15.65
C ASP A 119 8.90 20.92 15.71
N PHE A 120 8.47 21.32 16.91
CA PHE A 120 7.87 22.62 17.17
C PHE A 120 8.75 23.76 16.69
N LEU A 121 10.04 23.79 17.06
CA LEU A 121 10.95 24.87 16.67
C LEU A 121 11.11 24.94 15.13
N SER A 122 11.27 23.78 14.48
CA SER A 122 11.38 23.72 13.02
C SER A 122 10.11 24.21 12.31
N LYS A 123 8.92 23.93 12.87
CA LYS A 123 7.63 24.41 12.35
C LYS A 123 7.46 25.90 12.59
N PHE A 124 7.85 26.36 13.77
CA PHE A 124 7.82 27.78 14.12
C PHE A 124 8.71 28.62 13.19
N LEU A 125 9.94 28.15 12.92
CA LEU A 125 10.88 28.82 12.01
C LEU A 125 10.45 28.78 10.54
N ALA A 126 9.75 27.72 10.13
CA ALA A 126 9.20 27.61 8.76
C ALA A 126 8.01 28.57 8.51
N GLY A 127 7.50 29.25 9.53
CA GLY A 127 6.35 30.15 9.42
C GLY A 127 5.01 29.41 9.44
N LYS A 128 3.91 30.18 9.52
CA LYS A 128 2.55 29.61 9.50
C LYS A 128 2.17 29.20 8.07
N GLU A 129 2.06 27.90 7.84
CA GLU A 129 0.96 27.31 7.06
C GLU A 129 0.00 26.59 8.00
#